data_AF-A0A957NB04-F1
#
_entry.id   AF-A0A957NB04-F1
#
_cell.length_a   1.000
_cell.length_b   1.000
_cell.length_c   1.000
_cell.angle_alpha   90.00
_cell.angle_beta   90.00
_cell.angle_gamma   90.00
#
_symmetry.space_group_name_H-M   'P 1'
#
loop_
_entity.id
_entity.type
_entity.pdbx_description
1 polymer ?
#
loop_
_entity_poly.entity_id
_entity_poly.type
_entity_poly.pdbx_seq_one_letter_code
_entity_poly.pdbx_strand_id
1 'polypeptide(L)' 'MSNPLKDMEKPDVIFCIGTNMTECHPVAATRLKKALARGAKMIVADPRRIRLAELADLYLPIRVG' A
#
# COMPACT_ATOMS: atom_id res chain seq x y z
N MET A 1 -1.80 13.56 -6.46
CA MET A 1 -1.04 13.28 -5.22
C MET A 1 -0.86 14.59 -4.47
N SER A 2 -1.33 14.70 -3.23
CA SER A 2 -1.14 15.89 -2.38
C SER A 2 0.26 16.00 -1.79
N ASN A 3 0.95 14.87 -1.63
CA ASN A 3 2.26 14.78 -1.01
C ASN A 3 3.32 14.31 -2.03
N PRO A 4 4.56 14.80 -1.92
CA PRO A 4 5.69 14.29 -2.68
C PRO A 4 5.92 12.78 -2.48
N LEU A 5 6.38 12.10 -3.54
CA LEU A 5 6.66 10.66 -3.49
C LEU A 5 7.68 10.28 -2.40
N LYS A 6 8.62 11.16 -2.08
CA LYS A 6 9.59 10.97 -0.99
C LYS A 6 8.94 10.82 0.39
N ASP A 7 7.74 11.36 0.59
CA ASP A 7 7.08 11.33 1.89
C ASP A 7 6.38 9.99 2.16
N MET A 8 6.28 9.11 1.15
CA MET A 8 5.72 7.76 1.32
C MET A 8 6.54 6.86 2.25
N GLU A 9 7.80 7.18 2.53
CA GLU A 9 8.66 6.42 3.45
C GLU A 9 8.39 6.77 4.94
N LYS A 10 7.68 7.88 5.20
CA LYS A 10 7.49 8.48 6.53
C LYS A 10 6.26 8.07 7.36
N PRO A 11 5.12 7.61 6.80
CA PRO A 11 3.92 7.35 7.61
C PRO A 11 4.06 6.08 8.45
N ASP A 12 3.39 6.06 9.60
CA ASP A 12 3.33 4.88 10.49
C ASP A 12 2.24 3.89 10.06
N VAL A 13 1.23 4.38 9.34
CA VAL A 13 0.16 3.56 8.75
C VAL A 13 -0.06 3.99 7.31
N ILE A 14 -0.15 3.00 6.42
CA ILE A 14 -0.40 3.19 5.01
C ILE A 14 -1.69 2.46 4.64
N PHE A 15 -2.66 3.22 4.15
CA PHE A 15 -3.92 2.69 3.68
C PHE A 15 -3.95 2.67 2.15
N CYS A 16 -3.86 1.48 1.57
CA CYS A 16 -3.93 1.25 0.13
C CYS A 16 -5.36 0.82 -0.23
N ILE A 17 -6.13 1.72 -0.85
CA ILE A 17 -7.49 1.43 -1.33
C ILE A 17 -7.56 1.62 -2.84
N GLY A 18 -8.13 0.64 -3.55
CA GLY A 18 -8.36 0.73 -5.00
C GLY A 18 -7.08 0.93 -5.83
N THR A 19 -5.92 0.47 -5.35
CA THR A 19 -4.63 0.63 -6.02
C THR A 19 -3.84 -0.67 -6.05
N ASN A 20 -3.26 -0.97 -7.21
CA ASN A 20 -2.30 -2.07 -7.37
C ASN A 20 -0.89 -1.52 -7.65
N MET A 21 -0.40 -0.68 -6.73
CA MET A 21 0.84 0.07 -6.91
C MET A 21 2.06 -0.82 -7.18
N THR A 22 2.10 -2.05 -6.66
CA THR A 22 3.20 -2.99 -6.91
C THR A 22 3.36 -3.38 -8.37
N GLU A 23 2.26 -3.40 -9.13
CA GLU A 23 2.27 -3.72 -10.56
C GLU A 23 2.29 -2.46 -11.43
N CYS A 24 1.44 -1.47 -11.13
CA CYS A 24 1.32 -0.27 -11.95
C CYS A 24 2.48 0.72 -11.75
N HIS A 25 3.10 0.75 -10.56
CA HIS A 25 4.13 1.73 -10.21
C HIS A 25 5.26 1.10 -9.35
N PRO A 26 6.03 0.15 -9.91
CA PRO A 26 7.02 -0.62 -9.14
C PRO A 26 8.08 0.25 -8.46
N VAL A 27 8.48 1.36 -9.09
CA VAL A 27 9.45 2.31 -8.51
C VAL A 27 8.89 3.04 -7.28
N ALA A 28 7.61 3.41 -7.30
CA ALA A 28 6.94 4.00 -6.14
C ALA A 28 6.75 2.95 -5.02
N ALA A 29 6.45 1.71 -5.40
CA ALA A 29 6.31 0.59 -4.47
C ALA A 29 7.58 0.30 -3.66
N THR A 30 8.77 0.65 -4.16
CA THR A 30 10.02 0.57 -3.39
C THR A 30 9.97 1.44 -2.13
N ARG A 31 9.36 2.64 -2.19
CA ARG A 31 9.23 3.53 -1.04
C ARG A 31 8.23 3.01 -0.02
N LEU A 32 7.11 2.47 -0.50
CA LEU A 32 6.16 1.75 0.34
C LEU A 32 6.86 0.63 1.12
N LYS A 33 7.61 -0.23 0.42
CA LYS A 33 8.34 -1.35 1.04
C LYS A 33 9.35 -0.86 2.10
N LYS A 34 10.02 0.27 1.88
CA LYS A 34 10.89 0.89 2.90
C LYS A 34 10.12 1.34 4.14
N ALA A 35 8.94 1.93 3.97
CA ALA A 35 8.09 2.28 5.10
C ALA A 35 7.70 1.04 5.92
N LEU A 36 7.32 -0.05 5.25
CA LEU A 36 7.02 -1.32 5.92
C LEU A 36 8.23 -1.91 6.64
N ALA A 37 9.41 -1.86 6.00
CA ALA A 37 10.66 -2.32 6.61
C ALA A 37 11.05 -1.50 7.86
N ARG A 38 10.66 -0.23 7.93
CA ARG A 38 10.82 0.64 9.11
C ARG A 38 9.82 0.31 10.23
N GLY A 39 8.80 -0.50 9.96
CA GLY A 39 7.76 -0.90 10.91
C GLY A 39 6.40 -0.24 10.69
N ALA A 40 6.20 0.48 9.58
CA ALA A 40 4.88 1.02 9.25
C ALA A 40 3.89 -0.13 9.01
N LYS A 41 2.64 0.10 9.41
CA LYS A 41 1.52 -0.82 9.19
C LYS A 41 0.88 -0.58 7.84
N MET A 42 0.41 -1.64 7.20
CA MET A 42 -0.30 -1.56 5.94
C MET A 42 -1.69 -2.18 6.01
N ILE A 43 -2.67 -1.41 5.55
CA ILE A 43 -4.04 -1.84 5.37
C ILE A 43 -4.34 -1.80 3.88
N VAL A 44 -4.87 -2.89 3.33
CA VAL A 44 -5.24 -2.98 1.91
C VAL A 44 -6.72 -3.21 1.78
N ALA A 45 -7.43 -2.31 1.10
CA ALA A 45 -8.82 -2.46 0.70
C ALA A 45 -8.90 -2.65 -0.83
N ASP A 46 -9.08 -3.90 -1.25
CA ASP A 46 -9.24 -4.28 -2.66
C ASP A 46 -10.19 -5.48 -2.73
N PRO A 47 -11.17 -5.52 -3.66
CA PRO A 47 -12.05 -6.67 -3.85
C PRO A 47 -11.29 -7.95 -4.21
N ARG A 48 -10.06 -7.81 -4.74
CA ARG A 48 -9.19 -8.91 -5.15
C ARG A 48 -8.03 -9.05 -4.18
N ARG A 49 -7.53 -10.27 -4.02
CA ARG A 49 -6.32 -10.54 -3.24
C ARG A 49 -5.08 -10.34 -4.10
N ILE A 50 -4.69 -9.07 -4.28
CA ILE A 50 -3.49 -8.66 -5.04
C ILE A 50 -2.20 -8.82 -4.22
N ARG A 51 -1.02 -8.67 -4.86
CA ARG A 51 0.29 -8.79 -4.18
C ARG A 51 0.46 -7.84 -3.00
N LEU A 52 -0.16 -6.66 -3.03
CA LEU A 52 -0.21 -5.75 -1.87
C LEU A 52 -0.94 -6.36 -0.68
N ALA A 53 -2.05 -7.07 -0.92
CA ALA A 53 -2.82 -7.71 0.15
C ALA A 53 -2.02 -8.82 0.87
N GLU A 54 -1.08 -9.47 0.17
CA GLU A 54 -0.17 -10.46 0.78
C GLU A 54 0.88 -9.82 1.71
N LEU A 55 1.20 -8.55 1.48
CA LEU A 55 2.15 -7.78 2.29
C LEU A 55 1.47 -7.01 3.42
N ALA A 56 0.13 -6.99 3.47
CA ALA A 56 -0.65 -6.16 4.37
C ALA A 56 -0.77 -6.79 5.76
N ASP A 57 -0.76 -5.97 6.81
CA ASP A 57 -1.15 -6.40 8.16
C ASP A 57 -2.66 -6.67 8.23
N LEU A 58 -3.45 -5.91 7.48
CA LEU A 58 -4.90 -6.09 7.39
C LEU A 58 -5.37 -6.01 5.93
N TYR A 59 -6.02 -7.08 5.47
CA TYR A 59 -6.68 -7.12 4.17
C TYR A 59 -8.20 -7.01 4.35
N LEU A 60 -8.79 -6.03 3.66
CA LEU A 60 -10.22 -5.73 3.66
C LEU A 60 -10.81 -6.07 2.27
N PRO A 61 -11.43 -7.25 2.11
CA PRO A 61 -12.10 -7.63 0.86
C PRO A 61 -13.43 -6.88 0.75
N ILE A 62 -13.39 -5.69 0.14
CA ILE A 62 -14.59 -4.88 -0.11
C ILE A 62 -15.39 -5.45 -1.28
N ARG A 63 -16.72 -5.30 -1.27
CA ARG A 63 -17.54 -5.56 -2.46
C ARG A 63 -17.29 -4.46 -3.50
N VAL A 64 -17.33 -4.81 -4.77
CA VAL A 64 -17.30 -3.83 -5.86
C VAL A 64 -18.60 -3.04 -5.84
N GLY A 65 -18.51 -1.71 -5.87
CA GLY A 65 -19.64 -0.78 -5.83
C GLY A 65 -19.33 0.42 -4.95
#